data_AF-A0A5B7C8V7-F1
#
_entry.id   AF-A0A5B7C8V7-F1
#
_cell.length_a   1.000
_cell.length_b   1.000
_cell.length_c   1.000
_cell.angle_alpha   90.00
_cell.angle_beta   90.00
_cell.angle_gamma   90.00
#
_symmetry.space_group_name_H-M   'P 1'
#
loop_
_entity.id
_entity.type
_entity.pdbx_description
1 polymer ?
#
loop_
_entity_poly.entity_id
_entity_poly.type
_entity_poly.pdbx_seq_one_letter_code
_entity_poly.pdbx_strand_id
1 'polypeptide(L)'
;LLETRQAFTPEQINEACYVDTNANKAVFDSLRNNPKVKYDGKRFSYKSKHDLKDKNQLLILIRTYPEGIAVIDLKDAYPTVMDDLQALKAAGQIWLLSNFDSQEDIAYPNDPRVLIKVDDDLKQL
;
A
#
# COMPACT_ATOMS: atom_id res chain seq x y z
N LEU A 1 -2.70 5.27 -14.50
CA LEU A 1 -1.69 5.46 -13.42
C LEU A 1 -1.92 4.49 -12.27
N LEU A 2 -3.10 4.49 -11.63
CA LEU A 2 -3.41 3.56 -10.54
C LEU A 2 -3.35 2.10 -11.05
N GLU A 3 -4.20 1.73 -12.00
CA GLU A 3 -4.34 0.33 -12.43
C GLU A 3 -3.06 -0.27 -13.02
N THR A 4 -2.38 0.46 -13.90
CA THR A 4 -1.20 -0.05 -14.61
C THR A 4 0.10 0.10 -13.83
N ARG A 5 0.14 0.96 -12.80
CA ARG A 5 1.36 1.40 -12.09
C ARG A 5 2.49 1.90 -13.01
N GLN A 6 2.18 2.21 -14.27
CA GLN A 6 3.12 2.70 -15.26
C GLN A 6 3.20 4.23 -15.24
N ALA A 7 4.36 4.75 -15.67
CA ALA A 7 4.56 6.18 -15.87
C ALA A 7 4.14 6.58 -17.28
N PHE A 8 3.22 7.55 -17.40
CA PHE A 8 2.71 8.04 -18.68
C PHE A 8 3.15 9.47 -18.94
N THR A 9 3.40 9.79 -20.19
CA THR A 9 3.57 11.16 -20.68
C THR A 9 2.23 11.88 -20.80
N PRO A 10 2.21 13.23 -20.79
CA PRO A 10 1.01 14.02 -21.10
C PRO A 10 0.28 13.56 -22.37
N GLU A 11 1.06 13.23 -23.41
CA GLU A 11 0.54 12.78 -24.71
C GLU A 11 -0.13 11.41 -24.59
N GLN A 12 0.48 10.45 -23.88
CA GLN A 12 -0.13 9.14 -23.63
C GLN A 12 -1.39 9.22 -22.77
N ILE A 13 -1.45 10.16 -21.82
CA ILE A 13 -2.68 10.43 -21.05
C ILE A 13 -3.77 10.98 -21.96
N ASN A 14 -3.41 11.87 -22.90
CA ASN A 14 -4.33 12.40 -23.89
C ASN A 14 -4.84 11.29 -24.83
N GLU A 15 -3.98 10.40 -25.30
CA GLU A 15 -4.40 9.26 -26.14
C GLU A 15 -5.34 8.30 -25.41
N ALA A 16 -5.07 7.99 -24.14
CA ALA A 16 -5.85 7.03 -23.37
C ALA A 16 -7.16 7.60 -22.81
N CYS A 17 -7.17 8.89 -22.44
CA CYS A 17 -8.28 9.52 -21.73
C CYS A 17 -8.92 10.70 -22.47
N TYR A 18 -8.41 11.09 -23.64
CA TYR A 18 -8.82 12.27 -24.41
C TYR A 18 -8.71 13.59 -23.62
N VAL A 19 -7.79 13.64 -22.65
CA VAL A 19 -7.51 14.81 -21.83
C VAL A 19 -6.14 15.39 -22.19
N ASP A 20 -6.16 16.54 -22.86
CA ASP A 20 -4.94 17.28 -23.15
C ASP A 20 -4.42 18.00 -21.91
N THR A 21 -3.50 17.32 -21.22
CA THR A 21 -2.82 17.83 -20.03
C THR A 21 -1.82 18.95 -20.33
N ASN A 22 -1.37 19.13 -21.58
CA ASN A 22 -0.46 20.22 -21.95
C ASN A 22 -1.24 21.51 -22.25
N ALA A 23 -2.36 21.40 -22.98
CA ALA A 23 -3.20 22.54 -23.30
C ALA A 23 -4.03 23.02 -22.08
N ASN A 24 -4.37 22.12 -21.15
CA ASN A 24 -5.16 22.45 -19.98
C ASN A 24 -4.29 22.57 -18.71
N LYS A 25 -3.84 23.80 -18.44
CA LYS A 25 -3.03 24.12 -17.26
C LYS A 25 -3.70 23.72 -15.94
N ALA A 26 -5.02 23.82 -15.82
CA ALA A 26 -5.72 23.47 -14.59
C ALA A 26 -5.62 21.95 -14.29
N VAL A 27 -5.71 21.11 -15.32
CA VAL A 27 -5.55 19.66 -15.17
C VAL A 27 -4.10 19.31 -14.85
N PHE A 28 -3.14 19.95 -15.53
CA PHE A 28 -1.72 19.76 -15.25
C PHE A 28 -1.38 20.10 -13.79
N ASP A 29 -1.79 21.27 -13.32
CA ASP A 29 -1.55 21.73 -11.95
C ASP A 29 -2.26 20.83 -10.94
N SER A 30 -3.48 20.37 -11.24
CA SER A 30 -4.20 19.42 -10.38
C SER A 30 -3.51 18.07 -10.27
N LEU A 31 -2.99 17.53 -11.37
CA LEU A 31 -2.21 16.28 -11.37
C LEU A 31 -0.89 16.46 -10.63
N ARG A 32 -0.20 17.58 -10.84
CA ARG A 32 1.06 17.88 -10.17
C ARG A 32 0.91 18.08 -8.66
N ASN A 33 -0.19 18.68 -8.22
CA ASN A 33 -0.49 18.92 -6.81
C ASN A 33 -1.16 17.71 -6.13
N ASN A 34 -1.48 16.64 -6.86
CA ASN A 34 -2.09 15.46 -6.28
C ASN A 34 -1.07 14.66 -5.46
N PRO A 35 -1.32 14.39 -4.16
CA PRO A 35 -0.37 13.66 -3.30
C PRO A 35 -0.09 12.23 -3.76
N LYS A 36 -0.98 11.64 -4.57
CA LYS A 36 -0.84 10.29 -5.14
C LYS A 36 -0.23 10.26 -6.53
N VAL A 37 0.24 11.39 -7.04
CA VAL A 37 0.88 11.50 -8.35
C VAL A 37 2.26 12.10 -8.18
N LYS A 38 3.25 11.51 -8.86
CA LYS A 38 4.60 12.06 -8.97
C LYS A 38 4.81 12.51 -10.40
N TYR A 39 5.33 13.71 -10.58
CA TYR A 39 5.76 14.22 -11.88
C TYR A 39 7.28 14.42 -11.87
N ASP A 40 7.97 13.80 -12.82
CA ASP A 40 9.45 13.86 -12.93
C ASP A 40 9.95 14.95 -13.90
N GLY A 41 9.04 15.78 -14.44
CA GLY A 41 9.34 16.76 -15.49
C GLY A 41 9.00 16.29 -16.90
N LYS A 42 8.72 15.00 -17.09
CA LYS A 42 8.32 14.42 -18.38
C LYS A 42 7.13 13.47 -18.29
N ARG A 43 7.02 12.70 -17.20
CA ARG A 43 6.01 11.67 -16.99
C ARG A 43 5.34 11.82 -15.64
N PHE A 44 4.08 11.44 -15.61
CA PHE A 44 3.31 11.23 -14.40
C PHE A 44 3.36 9.76 -14.02
N SER A 45 3.68 9.47 -12.76
CA SER A 45 3.62 8.12 -12.19
C SER A 45 2.74 8.14 -10.93
N TYR A 46 2.21 6.98 -10.57
CA TYR A 46 1.51 6.83 -9.31
C TYR A 46 2.50 6.90 -8.14
N LYS A 47 2.09 7.52 -7.03
CA LYS A 47 2.82 7.59 -5.77
C LYS A 47 1.95 6.99 -4.67
N SER A 48 2.24 5.75 -4.29
CA SER A 48 1.67 5.13 -3.10
C SER A 48 2.21 5.80 -1.83
N LYS A 49 1.54 5.58 -0.69
CA LYS A 49 2.01 6.11 0.60
C LYS A 49 3.36 5.50 0.98
N HIS A 50 3.51 4.21 0.72
CA HIS A 50 4.76 3.46 0.86
C HIS A 50 5.19 2.91 -0.50
N ASP A 51 6.38 3.28 -0.97
CA ASP A 51 6.94 2.88 -2.27
C ASP A 51 7.46 1.43 -2.22
N LEU A 52 6.56 0.48 -1.93
CA LEU A 52 6.87 -0.95 -1.83
C LEU A 52 6.76 -1.62 -3.20
N LYS A 53 7.71 -2.50 -3.50
CA LYS A 53 7.74 -3.23 -4.79
C LYS A 53 7.39 -4.71 -4.68
N ASP A 54 7.55 -5.28 -3.49
CA ASP A 54 7.44 -6.72 -3.27
C ASP A 54 7.11 -7.08 -1.82
N LYS A 55 6.79 -8.36 -1.62
CA LYS A 55 6.48 -8.98 -0.33
C LYS A 55 7.57 -8.80 0.73
N ASN A 56 8.84 -8.82 0.34
CA ASN A 56 9.94 -8.73 1.30
C ASN A 56 10.02 -7.31 1.87
N GLN A 57 9.87 -6.30 1.01
CA GLN A 57 9.80 -4.90 1.44
C GLN A 57 8.57 -4.63 2.32
N LEU A 58 7.42 -5.23 1.98
CA LEU A 58 6.21 -5.16 2.80
C LEU A 58 6.47 -5.70 4.21
N LEU A 59 7.08 -6.88 4.34
CA LEU A 59 7.39 -7.46 5.65
C LEU A 59 8.38 -6.62 6.45
N ILE A 60 9.42 -6.07 5.81
CA ILE A 60 10.38 -5.18 6.45
C ILE A 60 9.69 -3.92 6.96
N LEU A 61 8.82 -3.33 6.15
CA LEU A 61 8.04 -2.16 6.54
C LEU A 61 7.19 -2.47 7.77
N ILE A 62 6.36 -3.52 7.74
CA ILE A 62 5.49 -3.88 8.88
C ILE A 62 6.29 -4.09 10.16
N ARG A 63 7.48 -4.69 10.09
CA ARG A 63 8.39 -4.87 11.25
C ARG A 63 8.98 -3.57 11.80
N THR A 64 9.01 -2.52 11.01
CA THR A 64 9.51 -1.20 11.42
C THR A 64 8.43 -0.40 12.17
N TYR A 65 7.15 -0.76 12.04
CA TYR A 65 6.00 -0.10 12.66
C TYR A 65 5.36 -1.03 13.71
N PRO A 66 5.88 -1.10 14.95
CA PRO A 66 5.33 -1.93 16.01
C PRO A 66 3.87 -1.58 16.36
N GLU A 67 3.46 -0.33 16.13
CA GLU A 67 2.09 0.17 16.28
C GLU A 67 1.10 -0.32 15.20
N GLY A 68 1.62 -1.00 14.18
CA GLY A 68 0.85 -1.51 13.05
C GLY A 68 0.63 -0.48 11.94
N ILE A 69 0.29 -0.99 10.75
CA ILE A 69 0.04 -0.18 9.56
C ILE A 69 -1.36 -0.50 9.03
N ALA A 70 -2.16 0.53 8.78
CA ALA A 70 -3.49 0.34 8.20
C ALA A 70 -3.39 -0.27 6.80
N VAL A 71 -4.18 -1.30 6.51
CA VAL A 71 -4.18 -1.97 5.20
C VAL A 71 -4.56 -1.01 4.08
N ILE A 72 -5.35 0.04 4.36
CA ILE A 72 -5.69 1.09 3.40
C ILE A 72 -4.47 1.86 2.87
N ASP A 73 -3.41 1.95 3.67
CA ASP A 73 -2.15 2.60 3.32
C ASP A 73 -1.21 1.68 2.52
N LEU A 74 -1.48 0.37 2.55
CA LEU A 74 -0.69 -0.65 1.87
C LEU A 74 -1.34 -1.14 0.57
N LYS A 75 -2.68 -1.13 0.49
CA LYS A 75 -3.47 -1.75 -0.59
C LYS A 75 -3.13 -1.26 -2.00
N ASP A 76 -2.57 -0.07 -2.12
CA ASP A 76 -2.21 0.53 -3.41
C ASP A 76 -0.71 0.54 -3.71
N ALA A 77 0.11 -0.05 -2.84
CA ALA A 77 1.56 -0.07 -3.00
C ALA A 77 2.00 -0.85 -4.27
N TYR A 78 1.52 -2.09 -4.42
CA TYR A 78 1.77 -2.91 -5.60
C TYR A 78 0.62 -3.93 -5.83
N PRO A 79 0.46 -4.49 -7.04
CA PRO A 79 -0.76 -5.22 -7.42
C PRO A 79 -1.12 -6.43 -6.53
N THR A 80 -0.15 -7.20 -6.08
CA THR A 80 -0.35 -8.44 -5.31
C THR A 80 -0.27 -8.23 -3.79
N VAL A 81 -0.29 -6.98 -3.31
CA VAL A 81 -0.07 -6.66 -1.89
C VAL A 81 -1.09 -7.33 -0.96
N MET A 82 -2.35 -7.46 -1.40
CA MET A 82 -3.39 -8.10 -0.60
C MET A 82 -3.14 -9.61 -0.45
N ASP A 83 -2.72 -10.28 -1.52
CA ASP A 83 -2.38 -11.70 -1.50
C ASP A 83 -1.15 -11.94 -0.63
N ASP A 84 -0.16 -11.05 -0.73
CA ASP A 84 1.04 -11.11 0.09
C ASP A 84 0.77 -10.87 1.57
N LEU A 85 -0.13 -9.94 1.93
CA LEU A 85 -0.59 -9.76 3.31
C LEU A 85 -1.23 -11.03 3.86
N GLN A 86 -2.11 -11.69 3.09
CA GLN A 86 -2.70 -12.96 3.50
C GLN A 86 -1.64 -14.07 3.61
N ALA A 87 -0.68 -14.13 2.70
CA ALA A 87 0.41 -15.10 2.75
C ALA A 87 1.34 -14.88 3.96
N LEU A 88 1.61 -13.62 4.33
CA LEU A 88 2.40 -13.28 5.53
C LEU A 88 1.63 -13.63 6.82
N LYS A 89 0.31 -13.41 6.84
CA LYS A 89 -0.56 -13.84 7.95
C LYS A 89 -0.56 -15.36 8.09
N ALA A 90 -0.74 -16.09 6.98
CA ALA A 90 -0.74 -17.55 6.96
C ALA A 90 0.61 -18.14 7.38
N ALA A 91 1.71 -17.47 7.04
CA ALA A 91 3.06 -17.82 7.49
C ALA A 91 3.33 -17.43 8.96
N GLY A 92 2.37 -16.79 9.64
CA GLY A 92 2.52 -16.32 11.02
C GLY A 92 3.54 -15.20 11.19
N GLN A 93 3.91 -14.49 10.12
CA GLN A 93 4.92 -13.42 10.17
C GLN A 93 4.32 -12.05 10.53
N ILE A 94 3.00 -11.90 10.35
CA ILE A 94 2.23 -10.71 10.71
C ILE A 94 0.89 -11.12 11.32
N TRP A 95 0.26 -10.22 12.06
CA TRP A 95 -1.16 -10.30 12.41
C TRP A 95 -1.95 -9.29 11.57
N LEU A 96 -3.13 -9.70 11.11
CA LEU A 96 -4.13 -8.80 10.52
C LEU A 96 -5.31 -8.76 11.46
N LEU A 97 -5.52 -7.60 12.09
CA LEU A 97 -6.57 -7.37 13.06
C LEU A 97 -7.53 -6.31 12.54
N SER A 98 -8.82 -6.61 12.54
CA SER A 98 -9.85 -5.65 12.16
C SER A 98 -10.12 -4.71 13.34
N ASN A 99 -9.96 -3.41 13.13
CA ASN A 99 -10.35 -2.42 14.12
C ASN A 99 -11.88 -2.24 14.08
N PHE A 100 -12.58 -2.65 15.13
CA PHE A 100 -14.05 -2.63 15.19
C PHE A 100 -14.65 -1.22 15.06
N ASP A 101 -13.92 -0.18 15.49
CA ASP A 101 -14.40 1.21 15.44
C ASP A 101 -14.26 1.82 14.03
N SER A 102 -13.24 1.44 13.27
CA SER A 102 -12.94 2.02 11.95
C SER A 102 -13.23 1.09 10.78
N GLN A 103 -13.55 -0.19 11.05
CA GLN A 103 -13.70 -1.26 10.04
C GLN A 103 -12.47 -1.42 9.12
N GLU A 104 -11.32 -0.89 9.53
CA GLU A 104 -10.07 -1.04 8.80
C GLU A 104 -9.22 -2.16 9.40
N ASP A 105 -8.69 -3.02 8.53
CA ASP A 105 -7.68 -3.99 8.94
C ASP A 105 -6.34 -3.29 9.18
N ILE A 106 -5.66 -3.68 10.25
CA ILE A 106 -4.33 -3.19 10.60
C ILE A 106 -3.36 -4.38 10.61
N ALA A 107 -2.23 -4.20 9.92
CA ALA A 107 -1.15 -5.16 9.84
C ALA A 107 -0.10 -4.89 10.92
N TYR A 108 0.07 -5.84 11.83
CA TYR A 108 1.06 -5.79 12.92
C TYR A 108 2.18 -6.81 12.67
N PRO A 109 3.42 -6.50 13.06
CA PRO A 109 4.49 -7.50 12.99
C PRO A 109 4.27 -8.60 14.03
N ASN A 110 4.46 -9.86 13.63
CA ASN A 110 4.55 -10.98 14.56
C ASN A 110 5.99 -11.50 14.57
N ASP A 111 6.69 -11.33 15.70
CA ASP A 111 8.04 -11.88 15.87
C ASP A 111 7.95 -13.32 16.41
N PRO A 112 8.30 -14.34 15.61
CA PRO A 112 8.24 -15.74 16.04
C PRO A 112 9.20 -16.07 17.19
N ARG A 113 10.16 -15.19 17.52
CA ARG A 113 11.06 -15.36 18.67
C ARG A 113 10.34 -15.11 20.00
N VAL A 114 9.19 -14.42 19.97
CA VAL A 114 8.36 -14.11 21.13
C VAL A 114 7.22 -15.12 21.21
N LEU A 115 7.54 -16.42 21.09
CA LEU A 115 6.55 -17.48 21.26
C LEU A 115 6.29 -17.68 22.76
N ILE A 116 5.38 -16.90 23.32
CA ILE A 116 4.93 -17.11 24.70
C ILE A 116 4.03 -18.35 24.69
N LYS A 117 4.49 -19.43 25.35
CA LYS A 117 3.61 -20.57 25.63
C LYS A 117 2.52 -20.10 26.59
N VAL A 118 1.32 -19.91 26.06
CA VAL A 118 0.11 -19.72 26.87
C VAL A 118 -0.41 -21.10 27.22
N ASP A 119 -0.53 -21.36 28.52
CA ASP A 119 -1.08 -22.59 29.07
C ASP A 119 -2.55 -22.78 28.61
N ASP A 120 -2.98 -24.03 28.44
CA ASP A 120 -4.26 -24.34 27.81
C ASP A 120 -5.46 -23.89 28.68
N ASP A 121 -5.27 -23.82 30.01
CA ASP A 121 -6.26 -23.31 30.96
C ASP A 121 -6.59 -21.83 30.73
N LEU A 122 -5.65 -21.04 30.19
CA LEU A 122 -5.85 -19.62 29.88
C LEU A 122 -6.55 -19.40 28.53
N LYS A 123 -6.59 -20.41 27.64
CA LYS A 123 -7.25 -20.32 26.33
C LYS A 123 -8.73 -20.68 26.37
N GLN A 124 -9.19 -21.34 27.43
CA GLN A 124 -10.56 -21.82 27.59
C GLN A 124 -11.48 -20.85 28.37
N LEU A 125 -10.96 -19.70 28.81
CA LEU A 125 -11.73 -18.67 29.52
C LEU A 125 -12.34 -17.65 28.55
#